data_AF-A0A7C5ZE40-F1
#
_entry.id   AF-A0A7C5ZE40-F1
#
_cell.length_a   1.000
_cell.length_b   1.000
_cell.length_c   1.000
_cell.angle_alpha   90.00
_cell.angle_beta   90.00
_cell.angle_gamma   90.00
#
_symmetry.space_group_name_H-M   'P 1'
#
loop_
_entity.id
_entity.type
_entity.pdbx_description
1 polymer ?
#
loop_
_entity_poly.entity_id
_entity_poly.type
_entity_poly.pdbx_seq_one_letter_code
_entity_poly.pdbx_strand_id
1 'polypeptide(L)' 'MKAKELRQKTDQELSKLLSDLRKKFQEEYLNLKQGKTKNVKILKLIKKDIARILTIINERKKQKN' A
#
# COMPACT_ATOMS: atom_id res chain seq x y z
N MET A 1 -0.94 7.81 2.56
CA MET A 1 0.46 8.04 2.99
C MET A 1 1.13 9.22 2.29
N LYS A 2 2.05 9.95 2.95
CA LYS A 2 2.88 10.99 2.30
C LYS A 2 4.09 10.33 1.62
N ALA A 3 4.41 10.75 0.39
CA ALA A 3 5.49 10.15 -0.41
C ALA A 3 6.89 10.36 0.19
N LYS A 4 7.10 11.48 0.91
CA LYS A 4 8.39 11.81 1.53
C LYS A 4 8.79 10.81 2.61
N GLU A 5 7.85 10.41 3.47
CA GLU A 5 8.08 9.44 4.55
C GLU A 5 8.40 8.05 4.01
N LEU A 6 7.72 7.64 2.93
CA LEU A 6 7.99 6.36 2.27
C LEU A 6 9.39 6.29 1.63
N ARG A 7 9.93 7.43 1.18
CA ARG A 7 11.29 7.49 0.60
C ARG A 7 12.40 7.44 1.65
N GLN A 8 12.12 7.74 2.91
CA GLN A 8 13.10 7.62 4.01
C GLN A 8 13.20 6.19 4.56
N LYS A 9 12.19 5.35 4.32
CA LYS A 9 12.17 3.96 4.77
C LYS A 9 13.11 3.06 3.96
N THR A 10 13.64 2.02 4.60
CA THR A 10 14.45 1.00 3.92
C THR A 10 13.60 0.12 3.00
N ASP A 11 14.23 -0.56 2.04
CA ASP A 11 13.52 -1.46 1.11
C ASP A 11 12.81 -2.61 1.86
N GLN A 12 13.41 -3.09 2.95
CA GLN A 12 12.81 -4.12 3.80
C GLN A 12 11.55 -3.61 4.51
N GLU A 13 11.58 -2.39 5.06
CA GLU A 13 10.40 -1.77 5.65
C GLU A 13 9.29 -1.54 4.64
N LEU A 14 9.63 -1.09 3.42
CA LEU A 14 8.66 -0.91 2.34
C LEU A 14 8.00 -2.22 1.93
N SER A 15 8.76 -3.31 1.86
CA SER A 15 8.23 -4.65 1.58
C SER A 15 7.29 -5.14 2.69
N LYS A 16 7.64 -4.91 3.96
CA LYS A 16 6.79 -5.24 5.10
C LYS A 16 5.48 -4.44 5.07
N LEU A 17 5.57 -3.14 4.85
CA LEU A 17 4.42 -2.24 4.72
C LEU A 17 3.49 -2.66 3.57
N LEU A 18 4.07 -3.11 2.45
CA LEU A 18 3.32 -3.62 1.30
C LEU A 18 2.51 -4.87 1.67
N SER A 19 3.11 -5.79 2.43
CA SER A 19 2.44 -7.01 2.91
C SER A 19 1.28 -6.67 3.85
N ASP A 20 1.51 -5.76 4.80
CA ASP A 20 0.50 -5.34 5.76
C ASP A 20 -0.68 -4.63 5.06
N LEU A 21 -0.40 -3.75 4.09
CA LEU A 21 -1.44 -3.08 3.31
C LEU A 21 -2.25 -4.06 2.45
N ARG A 22 -1.62 -5.12 1.92
CA ARG A 22 -2.33 -6.18 1.18
C ARG A 22 -3.27 -6.96 2.08
N LYS A 23 -2.83 -7.35 3.28
CA LYS A 23 -3.69 -8.01 4.28
C LYS A 23 -4.87 -7.12 4.64
N LYS A 24 -4.61 -5.86 4.97
CA LYS A 24 -5.65 -4.87 5.30
C LYS A 24 -6.63 -4.65 4.14
N PHE A 25 -6.15 -4.63 2.90
CA PHE A 25 -7.01 -4.57 1.73
C PHE A 25 -7.96 -5.78 1.66
N GLN A 26 -7.44 -6.97 1.93
CA GLN A 26 -8.19 -8.22 1.85
C GLN A 26 -9.27 -8.30 2.94
N GLU A 27 -8.94 -7.89 4.16
CA GLU A 27 -9.90 -7.76 5.27
C GLU A 27 -11.01 -6.75 4.96
N GLU A 28 -10.65 -5.54 4.54
CA GLU A 28 -11.62 -4.51 4.17
C GLU A 28 -12.48 -4.91 2.98
N TYR A 29 -11.91 -5.63 2.01
CA TYR A 29 -12.64 -6.15 0.86
C TYR A 29 -13.65 -7.20 1.29
N LEU A 30 -13.27 -8.09 2.21
CA LEU A 30 -14.18 -9.09 2.77
C LEU A 30 -15.29 -8.42 3.59
N ASN A 31 -14.97 -7.41 4.41
CA ASN A 31 -15.95 -6.63 5.17
C ASN A 31 -16.94 -5.89 4.26
N LEU A 32 -16.45 -5.31 3.15
CA LEU A 32 -17.29 -4.70 2.13
C LEU A 32 -18.21 -5.74 1.48
N LYS A 33 -17.67 -6.90 1.11
CA LYS A 33 -18.47 -8.01 0.53
C LYS A 33 -19.53 -8.53 1.50
N GLN A 34 -19.22 -8.56 2.79
CA GLN A 34 -20.17 -8.94 3.84
C GLN A 34 -21.22 -7.85 4.13
N GLY A 35 -21.13 -6.67 3.51
CA GLY A 35 -22.08 -5.57 3.71
C GLY A 35 -21.95 -4.85 5.05
N LYS A 36 -20.91 -5.14 5.84
CA LYS A 36 -20.70 -4.57 7.18
C LYS A 36 -20.23 -3.11 7.13
N THR A 37 -19.57 -2.71 6.06
CA THR A 37 -19.03 -1.35 5.91
C THR A 37 -19.27 -0.79 4.52
N LYS A 38 -19.82 0.43 4.42
CA LYS A 38 -19.99 1.18 3.15
C LYS A 38 -18.74 1.96 2.72
N ASN A 39 -17.61 1.76 3.39
CA ASN A 39 -16.41 2.58 3.25
C ASN A 39 -15.53 2.16 2.05
N VAL A 40 -16.10 2.18 0.84
CA VAL A 40 -15.40 1.90 -0.43
C VAL A 40 -14.20 2.84 -0.65
N LYS A 41 -14.25 4.06 -0.08
CA LYS A 41 -13.15 5.03 -0.14
C LYS A 41 -11.85 4.48 0.47
N ILE A 42 -11.93 3.65 1.52
CA ILE A 42 -10.75 3.09 2.20
C ILE A 42 -10.01 2.13 1.26
N LEU A 43 -10.73 1.27 0.53
CA LEU A 43 -10.13 0.37 -0.47
C LEU A 43 -9.38 1.14 -1.56
N LYS A 44 -9.95 2.26 -2.03
CA LYS A 44 -9.31 3.12 -3.04
C LYS A 44 -8.06 3.79 -2.47
N LEU A 45 -8.07 4.20 -1.20
CA LEU A 45 -6.89 4.75 -0.52
C LEU A 45 -5.79 3.70 -0.36
N ILE A 46 -6.13 2.49 0.10
CA ILE A 46 -5.16 1.39 0.26
C ILE A 46 -4.54 1.02 -1.08
N LYS A 47 -5.32 0.92 -2.17
CA LYS A 47 -4.79 0.69 -3.53
C LYS A 47 -3.80 1.78 -3.96
N LYS A 48 -4.10 3.05 -3.68
CA LYS A 48 -3.19 4.16 -3.99
C LYS A 48 -1.90 4.10 -3.16
N ASP A 49 -1.99 3.73 -1.88
CA ASP A 49 -0.83 3.61 -1.02
C ASP A 49 0.06 2.43 -1.45
N ILE A 50 -0.52 1.28 -1.83
CA ILE A 50 0.20 0.14 -2.44
C ILE A 50 0.92 0.57 -3.72
N ALA A 51 0.22 1.26 -4.63
CA ALA A 51 0.81 1.72 -5.89
C ALA A 51 2.00 2.65 -5.63
N ARG A 52 1.87 3.57 -4.66
CA ARG A 52 2.94 4.52 -4.31
C ARG A 52 4.19 3.81 -3.78
N ILE A 53 4.04 2.76 -2.97
CA ILE A 53 5.15 1.95 -2.47
C ILE A 53 5.85 1.21 -3.62
N LEU A 54 5.07 0.57 -4.50
CA LEU A 54 5.61 -0.12 -5.67
C LEU A 54 6.37 0.83 -6.61
N THR A 55 5.86 2.05 -6.81
CA THR A 55 6.55 3.08 -7.60
C THR A 55 7.91 3.42 -6.98
N ILE A 56 7.98 3.66 -5.66
CA ILE A 56 9.25 3.99 -5.00
C ILE A 56 10.26 2.84 -5.11
N ILE A 57 9.82 1.59 -4.91
CA ILE A 57 10.68 0.41 -5.08
C ILE A 57 11.22 0.34 -6.51
N ASN A 58 10.36 0.61 -7.51
CA ASN A 58 10.77 0.58 -8.91
C ASN A 58 11.69 1.76 -9.28
N GLU A 59 11.44 2.96 -8.74
CA GLU A 59 12.33 4.12 -8.87
C GLU A 59 13.74 3.77 -8.34
N ARG A 60 13.83 3.20 -7.14
CA ARG A 60 15.11 2.75 -6.54
C ARG A 60 15.80 1.68 -7.37
N LYS A 61 15.03 0.72 -7.89
CA LYS A 61 15.57 -0.35 -8.76
C LYS A 61 16.13 0.21 -10.06
N LYS A 62 15.45 1.17 -10.69
CA LYS A 62 15.93 1.86 -11.89
C LYS A 62 17.16 2.73 -11.64
N GLN A 63 17.31 3.29 -10.44
CA GLN A 63 18.45 4.13 -10.08
C GLN A 63 19.73 3.33 -9.78
N LYS A 64 19.59 2.02 -9.51
CA LYS A 64 20.69 1.08 -9.25
C LYS A 64 21.24 0.40 -10.52
N ASN A 65 20.51 0.48 -11.63
CA ASN A 65 20.89 -0.04 -12.95
C ASN A 65 21.36 1.11 -13.83
#